data_AF-A0A7Y1CND9-F1
#
_entry.id   AF-A0A7Y1CND9-F1
#
_cell.length_a   1.000
_cell.length_b   1.000
_cell.length_c   1.000
_cell.angle_alpha   90.00
_cell.angle_beta   90.00
_cell.angle_gamma   90.00
#
_symmetry.space_group_name_H-M   'P 1'
#
loop_
_entity.id
_entity.type
_entity.pdbx_description
1 polymer ?
#
loop_
_entity_poly.entity_id
_entity_poly.type
_entity_poly.pdbx_seq_one_letter_code
_entity_poly.pdbx_strand_id
1 'polypeptide(L)'
;VLGQWPGVTPSCPDGGMFVMVDVRRTGLDAQRCADRLLDDHGVSVLAGEAFGPSAAGHIRIGLVLDCERLAEACRRIARCTEQIFEQRPATLHL
;
A
#
# COMPACT_ATOMS: atom_id res chain seq x y z
N VAL A 1 -6.46 8.81 7.26
CA VAL A 1 -7.24 8.14 6.18
C VAL A 1 -6.82 6.69 5.99
N LEU A 2 -5.56 6.36 5.69
CA LEU A 2 -5.17 4.95 5.41
C LEU A 2 -5.28 4.00 6.61
N GLY A 3 -4.98 4.45 7.82
CA GLY A 3 -4.93 3.58 9.02
C GLY A 3 -6.27 2.96 9.47
N GLN A 4 -7.38 3.27 8.80
CA GLN A 4 -8.70 2.72 9.10
C GLN A 4 -9.14 1.61 8.12
N TRP A 5 -8.33 1.30 7.10
CA TRP A 5 -8.71 0.39 6.02
C TRP A 5 -8.09 -1.00 6.17
N PRO A 6 -8.87 -2.08 5.91
CA PRO A 6 -8.34 -3.44 5.95
C PRO A 6 -7.27 -3.63 4.86
N GLY A 7 -6.19 -4.32 5.22
CA GLY A 7 -5.12 -4.68 4.28
C GLY A 7 -3.88 -3.78 4.31
N VAL A 8 -3.96 -2.61 4.94
CA VAL A 8 -2.83 -1.66 5.05
C VAL A 8 -2.54 -1.21 6.48
N THR A 9 -1.26 -1.05 6.81
CA THR A 9 -0.83 -0.42 8.06
C THR A 9 0.25 0.65 7.78
N PRO A 10 -0.08 1.95 7.85
CA PRO A 10 0.93 3.00 7.66
C PRO A 10 1.83 3.14 8.88
N SER A 11 3.14 3.37 8.67
CA SER A 11 4.00 3.92 9.72
C SER A 11 3.82 5.44 9.79
N CYS A 12 3.72 6.03 10.98
CA CYS A 12 3.67 7.49 11.11
C CYS A 12 5.11 7.99 11.34
N PRO A 13 5.79 8.59 10.35
CA PRO A 13 7.14 9.08 10.55
C PRO A 13 7.14 10.35 11.41
N ASP A 14 8.18 10.53 12.23
CA ASP A 14 8.39 11.76 13.00
C ASP A 14 8.75 12.98 12.12
N GLY A 15 9.00 12.75 10.84
CA GLY A 15 9.24 13.75 9.80
C GLY A 15 9.71 13.12 8.48
N GLY A 16 9.57 13.84 7.37
CA GLY A 16 10.07 13.40 6.05
C GLY A 16 9.07 13.60 4.91
N MET A 17 9.51 13.27 3.69
CA MET A 17 8.72 13.41 2.45
C MET A 17 8.09 12.09 2.00
N PHE A 18 8.06 11.05 2.82
CA PHE A 18 7.46 9.77 2.48
C PHE A 18 6.96 9.00 3.69
N VAL A 19 6.05 8.05 3.43
CA VAL A 19 5.55 7.08 4.39
C VAL A 19 5.74 5.66 3.86
N MET A 20 6.09 4.73 4.75
CA MET A 20 6.09 3.30 4.46
C MET A 20 4.74 2.71 4.90
N VAL A 21 4.12 1.91 4.04
CA VAL A 21 2.83 1.27 4.32
C VAL A 21 2.99 -0.23 4.18
N ASP A 22 2.75 -0.96 5.25
CA ASP A 22 2.74 -2.42 5.25
C ASP A 22 1.50 -2.92 4.50
N VAL A 23 1.72 -3.73 3.46
CA VAL A 23 0.67 -4.31 2.61
C VAL A 23 0.56 -5.83 2.78
N ARG A 24 1.32 -6.45 3.69
CA ARG A 24 1.36 -7.92 3.84
C ARG A 24 0.00 -8.54 4.15
N ARG A 25 -0.89 -7.78 4.78
CA ARG A 25 -2.27 -8.21 5.06
C ARG A 25 -3.10 -8.45 3.81
N THR A 26 -2.72 -7.89 2.65
CA THR A 26 -3.33 -8.19 1.35
C THR A 26 -3.03 -9.60 0.86
N GLY A 27 -2.01 -10.27 1.41
CA GLY A 27 -1.54 -11.57 0.92
C GLY A 27 -0.67 -11.50 -0.34
N LEU A 28 -0.38 -10.30 -0.85
CA LEU A 28 0.57 -10.07 -1.93
C LEU A 28 1.92 -9.57 -1.38
N ASP A 29 2.98 -9.77 -2.18
CA ASP A 29 4.22 -9.01 -2.03
C ASP A 29 4.03 -7.55 -2.46
N ALA A 30 4.97 -6.66 -2.08
CA ALA A 30 4.77 -5.24 -2.31
C ALA A 30 4.90 -4.84 -3.79
N GLN A 31 5.67 -5.59 -4.59
CA GLN A 31 5.78 -5.34 -6.03
C GLN A 31 4.45 -5.60 -6.73
N ARG A 32 3.81 -6.75 -6.49
CA ARG A 32 2.49 -7.06 -7.05
C ARG A 32 1.42 -6.08 -6.59
N CYS A 33 1.50 -5.61 -5.34
CA CYS A 33 0.60 -4.58 -4.85
C CYS A 33 0.83 -3.24 -5.59
N ALA A 34 2.09 -2.85 -5.82
CA ALA A 34 2.44 -1.64 -6.56
C ALA A 34 1.98 -1.71 -8.02
N ASP A 35 2.17 -2.86 -8.69
CA ASP A 35 1.72 -3.09 -10.07
C ASP A 35 0.19 -2.95 -10.15
N ARG A 36 -0.55 -3.59 -9.23
CA ARG A 36 -2.02 -3.49 -9.18
C ARG A 36 -2.53 -2.06 -8.95
N LEU A 37 -1.85 -1.30 -8.09
CA LEU A 37 -2.16 0.11 -7.85
C LEU A 37 -1.97 0.96 -9.11
N LEU A 38 -0.91 0.69 -9.87
CA LEU A 38 -0.63 1.41 -11.11
C LEU A 38 -1.64 1.03 -12.20
N ASP A 39 -1.84 -0.25 -12.43
CA ASP A 39 -2.64 -0.76 -13.56
C ASP A 39 -4.14 -0.51 -13.37
N ASP A 40 -4.68 -0.78 -12.17
CA ASP A 40 -6.13 -0.74 -11.94
C ASP A 40 -6.60 0.64 -11.43
N HIS A 41 -5.72 1.41 -10.76
CA HIS A 41 -6.10 2.65 -10.07
C HIS A 41 -5.27 3.87 -10.48
N GLY A 42 -4.26 3.70 -11.35
CA GLY A 42 -3.41 4.79 -11.83
C GLY A 42 -2.55 5.42 -10.72
N VAL A 43 -2.18 4.66 -9.69
CA VAL A 43 -1.36 5.14 -8.56
C VAL A 43 0.02 4.49 -8.60
N SER A 44 1.05 5.28 -8.88
CA SER A 44 2.44 4.82 -8.82
C SER A 44 3.00 4.93 -7.40
N VAL A 45 3.54 3.81 -6.89
CA VAL A 45 4.24 3.71 -5.60
C VAL A 45 5.55 2.93 -5.78
N LEU A 46 6.45 3.00 -4.80
CA LEU A 46 7.68 2.21 -4.83
C LEU A 46 7.54 0.99 -3.93
N ALA A 47 7.86 -0.19 -4.45
CA ALA A 47 7.95 -1.41 -3.67
C ALA A 47 9.14 -1.34 -2.70
N GLY A 48 8.91 -1.80 -1.46
CA GLY A 48 9.85 -1.68 -0.35
C GLY A 48 11.07 -2.58 -0.49
N GLU A 49 10.97 -3.67 -1.26
CA GLU A 49 12.07 -4.62 -1.51
C GLU A 49 13.31 -3.92 -2.09
N ALA A 50 13.13 -2.82 -2.83
CA ALA A 50 14.22 -2.00 -3.35
C ALA A 50 15.09 -1.35 -2.24
N PHE A 51 14.60 -1.27 -1.00
CA PHE A 51 15.30 -0.71 0.16
C PHE A 51 15.89 -1.79 1.08
N GLY A 52 15.85 -3.06 0.65
CA GLY A 52 16.43 -4.19 1.38
C GLY A 52 15.41 -4.98 2.22
N PRO A 53 15.86 -6.08 2.85
CA PRO A 53 14.96 -7.07 3.46
C PRO A 53 14.04 -6.50 4.56
N SER A 54 14.50 -5.51 5.31
CA SER A 54 13.73 -4.87 6.38
C SER A 54 12.50 -4.11 5.88
N ALA A 55 12.48 -3.75 4.59
CA ALA A 55 11.37 -3.04 3.96
C ALA A 55 10.48 -3.96 3.10
N ALA A 56 10.78 -5.26 3.02
CA ALA A 56 9.98 -6.22 2.28
C ALA A 56 8.51 -6.22 2.76
N GLY A 57 7.57 -6.31 1.82
CA GLY A 57 6.14 -6.25 2.10
C GLY A 57 5.60 -4.85 2.45
N HIS A 58 6.39 -3.80 2.27
CA HIS A 58 5.92 -2.41 2.38
C HIS A 58 5.92 -1.72 1.02
N ILE A 59 5.03 -0.74 0.83
CA ILE A 59 5.13 0.24 -0.26
C ILE A 59 5.53 1.60 0.31
N ARG A 60 6.28 2.39 -0.47
CA ARG A 60 6.67 3.75 -0.12
C ARG A 60 5.84 4.75 -0.90
N ILE A 61 5.17 5.66 -0.18
CA ILE A 61 4.34 6.72 -0.75
C ILE A 61 5.06 8.05 -0.53
N GLY A 62 5.29 8.82 -1.60
CA GLY A 62 5.81 10.18 -1.50
C GLY A 62 4.74 11.17 -1.06
N LEU A 63 5.06 12.03 -0.09
CA LEU A 63 4.22 13.11 0.44
C LEU A 63 4.62 14.46 -0.18
N VAL A 64 4.73 14.48 -1.51
CA VAL A 64 5.29 15.62 -2.28
C VAL A 64 4.24 16.38 -3.10
N LEU A 65 2.98 15.92 -3.07
CA LEU A 65 1.86 16.53 -3.75
C LEU A 65 1.01 17.35 -2.76
N ASP A 66 0.10 18.16 -3.28
CA ASP A 66 -0.89 18.85 -2.46
C ASP A 66 -1.83 17.88 -1.72
N CYS A 67 -2.45 18.38 -0.66
CA CYS A 67 -3.29 17.58 0.24
C CYS A 67 -4.46 16.90 -0.47
N GLU A 68 -5.05 17.54 -1.49
CA GLU A 68 -6.21 16.98 -2.20
C GLU A 68 -5.79 15.78 -3.05
N ARG A 69 -4.69 15.91 -3.80
CA ARG A 69 -4.11 14.81 -4.57
C ARG A 69 -3.64 13.66 -3.69
N LEU A 70 -3.00 13.96 -2.55
CA LEU A 70 -2.59 12.94 -1.59
C LEU A 70 -3.80 12.21 -0.98
N ALA A 71 -4.85 12.95 -0.62
CA ALA A 71 -6.07 12.35 -0.09
C ALA A 71 -6.74 11.43 -1.12
N GLU A 72 -6.77 11.83 -2.38
CA GLU A 72 -7.29 11.00 -3.48
C GLU A 72 -6.45 9.74 -3.71
N ALA A 73 -5.12 9.88 -3.76
CA ALA A 73 -4.22 8.73 -3.86
C ALA A 73 -4.43 7.75 -2.69
N CYS A 74 -4.60 8.25 -1.46
CA CYS A 74 -4.89 7.43 -0.29
C CYS A 74 -6.22 6.65 -0.43
N ARG A 75 -7.27 7.29 -0.97
CA ARG A 75 -8.57 6.61 -1.21
C ARG A 75 -8.44 5.50 -2.23
N ARG A 76 -7.72 5.73 -3.32
CA ARG A 76 -7.45 4.71 -4.36
C ARG A 76 -6.64 3.54 -3.82
N ILE A 77 -5.61 3.83 -3.02
CA ILE A 77 -4.81 2.80 -2.35
C ILE A 77 -5.70 1.93 -1.48
N ALA A 78 -6.50 2.57 -0.61
CA ALA A 78 -7.42 1.86 0.27
C ALA A 78 -8.39 0.94 -0.50
N ARG A 79 -9.02 1.46 -1.56
CA ARG A 79 -9.92 0.68 -2.42
C ARG A 79 -9.22 -0.50 -3.08
N CYS A 80 -8.03 -0.29 -3.64
CA CYS A 80 -7.25 -1.36 -4.25
C CYS A 80 -6.93 -2.46 -3.24
N THR A 81 -6.45 -2.08 -2.06
CA THR A 81 -6.05 -3.04 -1.02
C THR A 81 -7.23 -3.80 -0.44
N GLU A 82 -8.40 -3.18 -0.34
CA GLU A 82 -9.67 -3.83 0.03
C GLU A 82 -10.09 -4.86 -1.02
N GLN A 83 -10.08 -4.48 -2.31
CA GLN A 83 -10.41 -5.40 -3.42
C GLN A 83 -9.47 -6.60 -3.47
N ILE A 84 -8.16 -6.39 -3.27
CA ILE A 84 -7.18 -7.48 -3.19
C ILE A 84 -7.50 -8.38 -1.99
N PHE A 85 -7.80 -7.78 -0.84
CA PHE A 85 -8.10 -8.52 0.39
C PHE A 85 -9.36 -9.38 0.27
N GLU A 86 -10.42 -8.86 -0.33
CA GLU A 86 -11.67 -9.59 -0.58
C GLU A 86 -11.52 -10.71 -1.62
N GLN A 87 -10.63 -10.54 -2.60
CA GLN A 87 -10.33 -11.54 -3.63
C GLN A 87 -9.40 -12.65 -3.14
N ARG A 88 -8.92 -12.60 -1.89
CA ARG A 88 -8.10 -13.68 -1.34
C ARG A 88 -8.92 -14.97 -1.31
N PRO A 89 -8.45 -16.07 -1.93
CA PRO A 89 -9.03 -17.36 -1.67
C PRO A 89 -8.93 -17.64 -0.17
N ALA A 90 -10.06 -17.97 0.46
CA ALA A 90 -10.07 -18.40 1.85
C ALA A 90 -9.09 -19.57 1.95
N THR A 91 -7.95 -19.34 2.60
CA THR A 91 -6.98 -20.41 2.81
C THR A 91 -7.67 -21.41 3.72
N LEU A 92 -8.13 -22.52 3.15
CA LEU A 92 -8.46 -23.73 3.91
C LEU A 92 -7.19 -24.10 4.67
N HIS A 93 -7.16 -23.78 5.96
CA HIS A 93 -6.28 -24.45 6.90
C HIS A 93 -6.86 -25.87 7.06
N LEU A 94 -6.32 -26.80 6.28
CA LEU A 94 -6.25 -28.22 6.65
C LEU A 94 -5.20 -28.41 7.74
#